data_AF-A0A061JQF0-F1
#
_entry.id   AF-A0A061JQF0-F1
#
_cell.length_a   1.000
_cell.length_b   1.000
_cell.length_c   1.000
_cell.angle_alpha   90.00
_cell.angle_beta   90.00
_cell.angle_gamma   90.00
#
_symmetry.space_group_name_H-M   'P 1'
#
loop_
_entity.id
_entity.type
_entity.pdbx_description
1 polymer ?
#
loop_
_entity_poly.entity_id
_entity_poly.type
_entity_poly.pdbx_seq_one_letter_code
_entity_poly.pdbx_strand_id
1 'polypeptide(L)'
;MSRHYFDTFHKGFPVTVLLGWDRPMNYFFLVIEKPTELIDDTMKVESDDFLYSNLHESDPFNHDLDYYREVLRHFQILVPESLFIEVQHDAERNVGNRVVKHQADGSFTEREL
;
A
#
# COMPACT_ATOMS: atom_id res chain seq x y z
N MET A 1 -0.08 -7.63 -10.78
CA MET A 1 -0.83 -6.70 -9.90
C MET A 1 -1.04 -5.31 -10.49
N SER A 2 -2.21 -4.70 -10.24
CA SER A 2 -2.34 -3.24 -10.21
C SER A 2 -1.74 -2.68 -8.92
N ARG A 3 -1.27 -1.43 -8.95
CA ARG A 3 -0.47 -0.82 -7.87
C ARG A 3 -0.89 0.63 -7.65
N HIS A 4 -1.38 0.93 -6.46
CA HIS A 4 -1.85 2.24 -6.05
C HIS A 4 -0.94 2.77 -4.94
N TYR A 5 -0.29 3.89 -5.23
CA TYR A 5 0.68 4.50 -4.35
C TYR A 5 0.10 5.75 -3.68
N PHE A 6 0.45 5.96 -2.41
CA PHE A 6 0.16 7.19 -1.69
C PHE A 6 1.32 7.53 -0.76
N ASP A 7 1.92 8.72 -0.93
CA ASP A 7 2.99 9.19 -0.06
C ASP A 7 2.39 9.91 1.14
N THR A 8 2.89 9.60 2.32
CA THR A 8 2.42 10.18 3.58
C THR A 8 3.53 10.15 4.63
N PHE A 9 3.17 10.43 5.89
CA PHE A 9 4.08 10.40 7.03
C PHE A 9 3.54 9.48 8.12
N HIS A 10 4.43 8.71 8.74
CA HIS A 10 4.17 7.96 9.96
C HIS A 10 5.16 8.40 11.04
N LYS A 11 4.66 8.93 12.16
CA LYS A 11 5.49 9.42 13.29
C LYS A 11 6.62 10.39 12.87
N GLY A 12 6.37 11.23 11.87
CA GLY A 12 7.32 12.22 11.36
C GLY A 12 8.28 11.70 10.29
N PHE A 13 8.24 10.41 9.95
CA PHE A 13 9.04 9.83 8.86
C PHE A 13 8.20 9.68 7.60
N PRO A 14 8.73 10.05 6.42
CA PRO A 14 8.02 9.80 5.16
C PRO A 14 7.85 8.30 4.96
N VAL A 15 6.70 7.87 4.45
CA VAL A 15 6.39 6.47 4.13
C VAL A 15 5.55 6.42 2.86
N THR A 16 5.59 5.30 2.17
CA THR A 16 4.77 5.06 0.98
C THR A 16 3.80 3.93 1.25
N VAL A 17 2.51 4.20 1.14
CA VAL A 17 1.48 3.15 1.12
C VAL A 17 1.35 2.64 -0.30
N LEU A 18 1.50 1.32 -0.47
CA LEU A 18 1.22 0.60 -1.71
C LEU A 18 0.09 -0.41 -1.44
N LEU A 19 -1.07 -0.16 -2.03
CA LEU A 19 -2.22 -1.07 -2.03
C LEU A 19 -2.48 -1.54 -3.46
N GLY A 20 -2.97 -2.76 -3.65
CA GLY A 20 -3.35 -3.18 -5.00
C GLY A 20 -4.05 -4.52 -5.09
N TRP A 21 -4.34 -4.90 -6.33
CA TRP A 21 -4.96 -6.16 -6.71
C TRP A 21 -3.98 -7.02 -7.53
N ASP A 22 -3.72 -8.26 -7.11
CA ASP A 22 -2.98 -9.21 -7.94
C ASP A 22 -3.91 -10.13 -8.73
N ARG A 23 -4.14 -9.80 -10.01
CA ARG A 23 -4.98 -10.60 -10.91
C ARG A 23 -4.56 -12.09 -11.00
N PRO A 24 -3.28 -12.45 -11.25
CA PRO A 24 -2.89 -13.87 -11.32
C PRO A 24 -3.16 -14.67 -10.05
N MET A 25 -2.91 -14.07 -8.89
CA MET A 25 -3.03 -14.74 -7.59
C MET A 25 -4.39 -14.51 -6.92
N ASN A 26 -5.21 -13.61 -7.44
CA ASN A 26 -6.58 -13.30 -7.02
C ASN A 26 -6.70 -12.84 -5.55
N TYR A 27 -5.84 -11.90 -5.13
CA TYR A 27 -5.88 -11.32 -3.79
C TYR A 27 -5.53 -9.83 -3.77
N PHE A 28 -5.99 -9.12 -2.75
CA PHE A 28 -5.54 -7.76 -2.44
C PHE A 28 -4.24 -7.80 -1.64
N PHE A 29 -3.35 -6.83 -1.82
CA PHE A 29 -2.12 -6.73 -1.04
C PHE A 29 -1.91 -5.32 -0.52
N LEU A 30 -1.21 -5.20 0.60
CA LEU A 30 -0.80 -3.95 1.21
C LEU A 30 0.67 -4.03 1.64
N VAL A 31 1.41 -2.98 1.32
CA VAL A 31 2.79 -2.74 1.77
C VAL A 31 2.89 -1.29 2.24
N ILE A 32 3.62 -1.06 3.33
CA ILE A 32 3.96 0.27 3.83
C ILE A 32 5.48 0.37 3.85
N GLU A 33 6.04 1.05 2.85
CA GLU A 33 7.48 1.15 2.63
C GLU A 33 8.09 2.28 3.46
N LYS A 34 9.31 2.06 3.97
CA LYS A 34 10.17 3.11 4.54
C LYS A 34 11.09 3.67 3.44
N PRO A 35 11.52 4.94 3.51
CA PRO A 35 12.48 5.52 2.59
C PRO A 35 13.84 4.84 2.73
N THR A 36 14.47 4.54 1.60
CA THR A 36 15.79 3.92 1.55
C THR A 36 16.88 4.77 2.22
N GLU A 37 16.71 6.10 2.29
CA GLU A 37 17.66 7.04 2.88
C GLU A 37 17.71 7.00 4.43
N LEU A 38 16.73 6.37 5.10
CA LEU A 38 16.74 6.15 6.55
C LEU A 38 17.37 4.80 6.94
N ILE A 39 17.85 4.02 5.97
CA ILE A 39 18.44 2.69 6.15
C ILE A 39 19.97 2.78 6.42
N ASP A 40 20.52 3.99 6.63
CA ASP A 40 21.94 4.17 6.92
C ASP A 40 22.31 3.77 8.37
N ASP A 41 23.56 3.36 8.56
CA ASP A 41 24.17 2.46 9.57
C ASP A 41 23.74 2.54 11.05
N THR A 42 22.98 3.55 11.47
CA THR A 42 22.47 3.73 12.83
C THR A 42 21.12 3.05 13.10
N MET A 43 20.35 2.69 12.07
CA MET A 43 19.05 2.00 12.21
C MET A 43 19.10 0.49 11.90
N LYS A 44 20.28 -0.13 11.96
CA LYS A 44 20.49 -1.58 11.74
C LYS A 44 19.79 -2.52 12.73
N VAL A 45 19.02 -2.02 13.70
CA VAL A 45 18.52 -2.84 14.82
C VAL A 45 17.09 -3.35 14.62
N GLU A 46 16.29 -2.82 13.69
CA GLU A 46 14.93 -3.32 13.46
C GLU A 46 14.61 -3.51 11.97
N SER A 47 15.20 -4.59 11.43
CA SER A 47 14.62 -5.56 10.48
C SER A 47 13.42 -5.08 9.64
N ASP A 48 13.63 -5.08 8.32
CA ASP A 48 12.72 -4.78 7.21
C ASP A 48 12.57 -3.31 6.78
N ASP A 49 12.79 -3.13 5.46
CA ASP A 49 12.57 -1.92 4.65
C ASP A 49 11.11 -1.44 4.66
N PHE A 50 10.25 -2.14 5.40
CA PHE A 50 8.81 -1.95 5.48
C PHE A 50 8.37 -1.74 6.93
N LEU A 51 7.37 -0.88 7.13
CA LEU A 51 6.58 -0.87 8.37
C LEU A 51 5.59 -2.04 8.40
N TYR A 52 5.16 -2.47 7.22
CA TYR A 52 4.18 -3.53 7.05
C TYR A 52 4.31 -4.14 5.65
N SER A 53 4.15 -5.45 5.57
CA SER A 53 3.93 -6.20 4.33
C SER A 53 2.98 -7.33 4.65
N ASN A 54 1.90 -7.47 3.88
CA ASN A 54 0.96 -8.58 4.06
C ASN A 54 1.67 -9.94 3.98
N LEU A 55 2.78 -10.05 3.23
CA LEU A 55 3.56 -11.28 3.08
C LEU A 55 4.23 -11.75 4.39
N HIS A 56 4.33 -10.89 5.41
CA HIS A 56 4.86 -11.24 6.73
C HIS A 56 3.77 -11.74 7.70
N GLU A 57 2.51 -11.77 7.27
CA GLU A 57 1.40 -12.31 8.05
C GLU A 57 1.28 -13.83 7.92
N SER A 58 0.52 -14.44 8.83
CA SER A 58 0.24 -15.89 8.79
C SER A 58 -0.73 -16.30 7.68
N ASP A 59 -1.62 -15.40 7.24
CA ASP A 59 -2.61 -15.66 6.17
C ASP A 59 -2.54 -14.60 5.04
N PRO A 60 -1.37 -14.42 4.41
CA PRO A 60 -1.00 -13.23 3.64
C PRO A 60 -1.88 -12.94 2.41
N PHE A 61 -2.67 -13.92 1.95
CA PHE A 61 -3.42 -13.86 0.68
C PHE A 61 -4.93 -13.84 0.87
N ASN A 62 -5.43 -13.82 2.11
CA ASN A 62 -6.84 -14.01 2.42
C ASN A 62 -7.44 -12.81 3.18
N HIS A 63 -7.04 -11.61 2.75
CA HIS A 63 -7.50 -10.35 3.34
C HIS A 63 -8.22 -9.50 2.30
N ASP A 64 -9.26 -8.82 2.75
CA ASP A 64 -10.03 -7.86 1.95
C ASP A 64 -9.61 -6.41 2.24
N LEU A 65 -10.26 -5.46 1.57
CA LEU A 65 -9.97 -4.05 1.74
C LEU A 65 -10.36 -3.51 3.11
N ASP A 66 -11.38 -4.07 3.76
CA ASP A 66 -11.80 -3.65 5.10
C ASP A 66 -10.74 -4.06 6.14
N TYR A 67 -10.14 -5.25 6.00
CA TYR A 67 -8.98 -5.64 6.78
C TYR A 67 -7.83 -4.63 6.63
N TYR A 68 -7.50 -4.24 5.40
CA TYR A 68 -6.41 -3.30 5.17
C TYR A 68 -6.69 -1.86 5.64
N ARG A 69 -7.96 -1.44 5.73
CA ARG A 69 -8.34 -0.22 6.45
C ARG A 69 -7.98 -0.30 7.91
N GLU A 70 -8.26 -1.43 8.55
CA GLU A 70 -7.94 -1.65 9.97
C GLU A 70 -6.43 -1.71 10.22
N VAL A 71 -5.65 -2.31 9.30
CA VAL A 71 -4.18 -2.25 9.35
C VAL A 71 -3.69 -0.80 9.29
N LEU A 72 -4.12 -0.01 8.30
CA LEU A 72 -3.70 1.39 8.21
C LEU A 72 -4.14 2.23 9.42
N ARG A 73 -5.34 1.96 9.96
CA ARG A 73 -5.85 2.56 11.20
C ARG A 73 -4.98 2.22 12.41
N HIS A 74 -4.51 0.98 12.52
CA HIS A 74 -3.58 0.55 13.56
C HIS A 74 -2.25 1.33 13.51
N PHE A 75 -1.72 1.56 12.31
CA PHE A 75 -0.55 2.41 12.10
C PHE A 75 -0.85 3.92 12.17
N GLN A 76 -2.10 4.33 12.41
CA GLN A 76 -2.54 5.72 12.40
C GLN A 76 -2.20 6.45 11.08
N ILE A 77 -2.22 5.72 9.97
CA ILE A 77 -1.99 6.26 8.63
C ILE A 77 -3.34 6.51 7.98
N LEU A 78 -3.57 7.76 7.59
CA LEU A 78 -4.75 8.16 6.82
C LEU A 78 -4.40 8.17 5.33
N VAL A 79 -5.27 7.60 4.52
CA VAL A 79 -5.17 7.58 3.06
C VAL A 79 -6.48 8.12 2.47
N PRO A 80 -6.45 8.69 1.24
CA PRO A 80 -7.66 9.14 0.59
C PRO A 80 -8.57 7.95 0.24
N GLU A 81 -9.88 8.12 0.40
CA GLU A 81 -10.86 7.07 0.12
C GLU A 81 -10.80 6.56 -1.33
N SER A 82 -10.41 7.44 -2.27
CA SER A 82 -10.16 7.09 -3.67
C SER A 82 -9.19 5.93 -3.86
N LEU A 83 -8.24 5.73 -2.94
CA LEU A 83 -7.26 4.65 -3.04
C LEU A 83 -7.93 3.28 -2.91
N PHE A 84 -8.87 3.13 -1.98
CA PHE A 84 -9.64 1.90 -1.84
C PHE A 84 -10.66 1.71 -2.95
N ILE A 85 -11.38 2.77 -3.33
CA ILE A 85 -12.36 2.74 -4.41
C ILE A 85 -11.71 2.25 -5.71
N GLU A 86 -10.55 2.79 -6.06
CA GLU A 86 -9.87 2.42 -7.31
C GLU A 86 -9.29 1.00 -7.29
N VAL A 87 -8.76 0.54 -6.15
CA VAL A 87 -8.30 -0.86 -6.01
C VAL A 87 -9.48 -1.84 -6.08
N GLN A 88 -10.63 -1.48 -5.49
CA GLN A 88 -11.86 -2.28 -5.59
C GLN A 88 -12.33 -2.37 -7.04
N HIS A 89 -12.34 -1.26 -7.77
CA HIS A 89 -12.66 -1.25 -9.20
C HIS A 89 -11.72 -2.13 -10.02
N ASP A 90 -10.42 -2.12 -9.72
CA ASP A 90 -9.45 -2.95 -10.39
C ASP A 90 -9.70 -4.44 -10.13
N ALA A 91 -10.07 -4.83 -8.90
CA ALA A 91 -10.44 -6.20 -8.59
C ALA A 91 -11.72 -6.64 -9.31
N GLU A 92 -12.77 -5.83 -9.28
CA GLU A 92 -14.06 -6.12 -9.94
C GLU A 92 -13.94 -6.27 -11.46
N ARG A 93 -13.06 -5.47 -12.08
CA ARG A 93 -12.79 -5.50 -13.52
C ARG A 93 -11.64 -6.43 -13.89
N ASN A 94 -11.04 -7.07 -12.90
CA ASN A 94 -9.86 -7.91 -13.02
C ASN A 94 -8.69 -7.25 -13.78
N VAL A 95 -8.44 -5.98 -13.48
CA VAL A 95 -7.38 -5.15 -14.06
C VAL A 95 -6.06 -5.44 -13.34
N GLY A 96 -5.04 -5.77 -14.11
CA GLY A 96 -3.67 -5.88 -13.62
C GLY A 96 -2.75 -4.88 -14.32
N ASN A 97 -1.53 -4.72 -13.81
CA ASN A 97 -0.48 -3.85 -14.35
C ASN A 97 -0.80 -2.35 -14.36
N ARG A 98 -1.99 -1.92 -13.96
CA ARG A 98 -2.31 -0.51 -13.73
C ARG A 98 -1.43 0.08 -12.62
N VAL A 99 -0.95 1.32 -12.80
CA VAL A 99 -0.10 2.02 -11.83
C VAL A 99 -0.64 3.42 -11.58
N VAL A 100 -1.07 3.68 -10.34
CA VAL A 100 -1.75 4.91 -9.95
C VAL A 100 -1.05 5.58 -8.79
N LYS A 101 -0.98 6.91 -8.81
CA LYS A 101 -0.51 7.74 -7.70
C LYS A 101 -1.64 8.61 -7.17
N HIS A 102 -2.04 8.39 -5.93
CA HIS A 102 -3.08 9.17 -5.26
C HIS A 102 -2.52 10.42 -4.59
N GLN A 103 -3.36 11.44 -4.46
CA GLN A 103 -3.12 12.69 -3.76
C GLN A 103 -4.05 12.80 -2.55
N ALA A 104 -3.69 13.63 -1.56
CA ALA A 104 -4.45 13.76 -0.32
C ALA A 104 -5.87 14.34 -0.51
N ASP A 105 -6.11 15.06 -1.60
CA ASP A 105 -7.42 15.59 -1.97
C ASP A 105 -8.35 14.55 -2.64
N GLY A 106 -7.87 13.31 -2.80
CA GLY A 106 -8.60 12.22 -3.45
C GLY A 106 -8.46 12.18 -4.97
N SER A 107 -7.75 13.13 -5.58
CA SER A 107 -7.35 13.03 -6.99
C SER A 107 -6.26 11.97 -7.16
N PHE A 108 -6.09 11.49 -8.39
CA PHE A 108 -5.03 10.56 -8.72
C PHE A 108 -4.55 10.74 -10.16
N THR A 109 -3.32 10.31 -10.42
CA THR A 109 -2.75 10.22 -11.77
C THR A 109 -2.39 8.77 -12.08
N GLU A 110 -2.60 8.38 -13.32
CA GLU A 110 -2.23 7.06 -13.81
C GLU A 110 -0.95 7.19 -14.65
N ARG A 111 -0.02 6.23 -14.48
CA ARG A 111 1.16 6.12 -15.35
C ARG A 111 0.85 5.14 -16.46
N GLU A 112 1.01 5.59 -17.71
CA GLU A 112 1.07 4.68 -18.85
C GLU A 112 2.38 3.87 -18.76
N LEU A 113 2.28 2.54 -18.84
CA LEU A 113 3.41 1.60 -18.86
C LEU A 113 3.84 1.26 -20.29
#